data_AF-A0A954H2B9-F1
#
_entry.id   AF-A0A954H2B9-F1
#
_cell.length_a   1.000
_cell.length_b   1.000
_cell.length_c   1.000
_cell.angle_alpha   90.00
_cell.angle_beta   90.00
_cell.angle_gamma   90.00
#
_symmetry.space_group_name_H-M   'P 1'
#
loop_
_entity.id
_entity.type
_entity.pdbx_description
1 polymer ?
#
loop_
_entity_poly.entity_id
_entity_poly.type
_entity_poly.pdbx_seq_one_letter_code
_entity_poly.pdbx_strand_id
1 'polypeptide(L)'
;MLRCRHTLLISLAETREPLRIVNRSSNQTSEDGAAAECNGVADYLSECGFRRIVFRGDTAFSQTQHLDRWNDRGVTFYFGYKAMANVEKLAEGLAKSRWKKLRRCVRHEVKTTPRPKGHPVKENIVIDREYKNLVLQREDVAEFDYQPTACDRSYRMIVVRKQIDEIKDRSCC
;
A
#
# COMPACT_ATOMS: atom_id res chain seq x y z
N MET A 1 -15.34 30.33 -2.04
CA MET A 1 -14.18 29.87 -2.85
C MET A 1 -13.59 28.64 -2.17
N LEU A 2 -14.04 27.43 -2.51
CA LEU A 2 -13.44 26.18 -2.00
C LEU A 2 -12.07 26.04 -2.65
N ARG A 3 -11.00 26.41 -1.93
CA ARG A 3 -9.64 26.07 -2.35
C ARG A 3 -9.49 24.57 -2.14
N CYS A 4 -9.27 23.80 -3.21
CA CYS A 4 -8.84 22.41 -3.08
C CYS A 4 -7.60 22.39 -2.18
N ARG A 5 -7.65 21.63 -1.10
CA ARG A 5 -6.55 21.46 -0.15
C ARG A 5 -6.12 20.00 -0.21
N HIS A 6 -4.82 19.75 -0.26
CA HIS A 6 -4.30 18.39 -0.17
C HIS A 6 -4.06 18.06 1.31
N THR A 7 -4.95 17.29 1.92
CA THR A 7 -4.87 16.99 3.34
C THR A 7 -3.87 15.86 3.60
N LEU A 8 -2.90 16.07 4.50
CA LEU A 8 -2.17 14.98 5.14
C LEU A 8 -2.96 14.53 6.38
N LEU A 9 -3.20 13.22 6.50
CA LEU A 9 -3.80 12.63 7.69
C LEU A 9 -2.85 11.55 8.22
N ILE A 10 -2.48 11.66 9.49
CA ILE A 10 -1.81 10.61 10.26
C ILE A 10 -2.80 10.12 11.30
N SER A 11 -3.10 8.83 11.31
CA SER A 11 -4.08 8.23 12.22
C SER A 11 -3.59 6.92 12.81
N LEU A 12 -4.19 6.52 13.93
CA LEU A 12 -3.97 5.21 14.52
C LEU A 12 -4.55 4.13 13.60
N ALA A 13 -3.77 3.09 13.29
CA ALA A 13 -4.19 2.06 12.34
C ALA A 13 -5.42 1.26 12.81
N GLU A 14 -5.55 1.05 14.13
CA GLU A 14 -6.60 0.21 14.73
C GLU A 14 -7.91 0.99 14.91
N THR A 15 -7.86 2.19 15.49
CA THR A 15 -9.04 3.00 15.81
C THR A 15 -9.42 3.99 14.72
N ARG A 16 -8.49 4.28 13.79
CA ARG A 16 -8.57 5.37 12.80
C ARG A 16 -8.68 6.76 13.40
N GLU A 17 -8.38 6.91 14.69
CA GLU A 17 -8.37 8.21 15.35
C GLU A 17 -7.27 9.10 14.74
N PRO A 18 -7.61 10.35 14.36
CA PRO A 18 -6.64 11.26 13.78
C PRO A 18 -5.64 11.73 14.84
N LEU A 19 -4.36 11.46 14.61
CA LEU A 19 -3.25 11.98 15.41
C LEU A 19 -2.78 13.35 14.88
N ARG A 20 -2.82 13.53 13.55
CA ARG A 20 -2.42 14.79 12.93
C ARG A 20 -3.17 15.02 11.63
N ILE A 21 -3.67 16.24 11.44
CA ILE A 21 -4.32 16.68 10.20
C ILE A 21 -3.62 17.95 9.75
N VAL A 22 -3.00 17.92 8.57
CA VAL A 22 -2.37 19.09 7.97
C VAL A 22 -3.04 19.43 6.66
N ASN A 23 -3.62 20.63 6.62
CA ASN A 23 -4.24 21.19 5.44
C ASN A 23 -3.15 21.89 4.59
N ARG A 24 -2.71 21.24 3.50
CA ARG A 24 -1.69 21.80 2.59
C ARG A 24 -2.34 22.50 1.39
N SER A 25 -1.59 23.38 0.75
CA SER A 25 -2.03 24.04 -0.49
C SER A 25 -2.17 23.00 -1.62
N SER A 26 -3.04 23.28 -2.60
CA SER A 26 -3.35 22.32 -3.68
C SER A 26 -2.18 21.99 -4.60
N ASN A 27 -1.09 22.75 -4.54
CA ASN A 27 0.04 22.64 -5.46
C ASN A 27 1.19 21.77 -4.91
N GLN A 28 0.97 21.08 -3.79
CA GLN A 28 1.96 20.20 -3.18
C GLN A 28 1.67 18.73 -3.48
N THR A 29 2.72 17.92 -3.59
CA THR A 29 2.61 16.47 -3.72
C THR A 29 2.09 15.87 -2.41
N SER A 30 1.51 14.67 -2.48
CA SER A 30 0.82 14.06 -1.34
C SER A 30 1.75 13.71 -0.19
N GLU A 31 3.02 13.50 -0.48
CA GLU A 31 4.10 13.17 0.43
C GLU A 31 4.86 14.39 0.98
N ASP A 32 4.65 15.59 0.43
CA ASP A 32 5.41 16.78 0.83
C ASP A 32 5.25 17.11 2.32
N GLY A 33 6.37 17.22 3.03
CA GLY A 33 6.42 17.44 4.48
C GLY A 33 5.98 16.25 5.35
N ALA A 34 5.57 15.12 4.77
CA ALA A 34 5.02 14.00 5.53
C ALA A 34 6.00 13.42 6.54
N ALA A 35 7.30 13.37 6.25
CA ALA A 35 8.29 12.86 7.18
C ALA A 35 8.46 13.76 8.42
N ALA A 36 8.44 15.08 8.23
CA ALA A 36 8.50 16.01 9.36
C ALA A 36 7.28 15.83 10.27
N GLU A 37 6.12 15.63 9.66
CA GLU A 37 4.86 15.38 10.35
C GLU A 37 4.87 14.05 11.12
N CYS A 38 5.36 12.98 10.48
CA CYS A 38 5.60 11.68 11.12
C CYS A 38 6.60 11.77 12.27
N ASN A 39 7.67 12.56 12.14
CA ASN A 39 8.64 12.75 13.22
C ASN A 39 7.98 13.33 14.47
N GLY A 40 7.19 14.41 14.32
CA GLY A 40 6.49 15.00 15.46
C GLY A 40 5.48 14.06 16.10
N VAL A 41 4.80 13.22 15.31
CA VAL A 41 3.92 12.18 15.85
C VAL A 41 4.71 11.09 16.59
N ALA A 42 5.86 10.66 16.07
CA ALA A 42 6.71 9.70 16.78
C ALA A 42 7.27 10.26 18.09
N ASP A 43 7.65 11.53 18.12
CA ASP A 43 8.12 12.22 19.32
C ASP A 43 7.00 12.23 20.38
N TYR A 44 5.80 12.68 20.00
CA TYR A 44 4.62 12.70 20.87
C TYR A 44 4.26 11.30 21.41
N LEU A 45 4.19 10.28 20.55
CA LEU A 45 3.89 8.91 20.99
C LEU A 45 4.98 8.35 21.92
N SER A 46 6.25 8.70 21.68
CA SER A 46 7.35 8.28 22.56
C SER A 46 7.22 8.91 23.94
N GLU A 47 6.89 10.21 24.00
CA GLU A 47 6.62 10.94 25.26
C GLU A 47 5.41 10.36 26.01
N CYS A 48 4.38 9.92 25.30
CA CYS A 48 3.24 9.21 25.90
C CYS A 48 3.56 7.78 26.36
N GLY A 49 4.80 7.30 26.20
CA GLY A 49 5.25 5.99 26.69
C GLY A 49 4.96 4.81 25.75
N PHE A 50 4.64 5.05 24.48
CA PHE A 50 4.48 3.97 23.50
C PHE A 50 5.82 3.30 23.22
N ARG A 51 5.90 1.98 23.44
CA ARG A 51 7.15 1.20 23.28
C ARG A 51 7.46 0.81 21.85
N ARG A 52 6.47 0.86 20.96
CA ARG A 52 6.60 0.43 19.57
C ARG A 52 5.79 1.37 18.68
N ILE A 53 6.47 1.97 17.71
CA ILE A 53 5.87 2.85 16.73
C ILE A 53 6.02 2.18 15.36
N VAL A 54 4.89 2.07 14.64
CA VAL A 54 4.85 1.47 13.31
C VAL A 54 4.24 2.45 12.34
N PHE A 55 5.01 2.89 11.34
CA PHE A 55 4.48 3.67 10.22
C PHE A 55 4.00 2.77 9.10
N ARG A 56 2.85 3.14 8.51
CA ARG A 56 2.28 2.48 7.34
C ARG A 56 1.86 3.54 6.34
N GLY A 57 2.21 3.37 5.08
CA GLY A 57 1.87 4.33 4.03
C GLY A 57 1.92 3.71 2.64
N ASP A 58 1.32 4.41 1.68
CA ASP A 58 1.36 4.01 0.27
C ASP A 58 2.73 4.32 -0.38
N THR A 59 2.82 4.04 -1.68
CA THR A 59 4.02 4.25 -2.48
C THR A 59 4.55 5.68 -2.49
N ALA A 60 3.69 6.70 -2.43
CA ALA A 60 4.13 8.10 -2.41
C ALA A 60 4.91 8.41 -1.12
N PHE A 61 4.62 7.69 -0.02
CA PHE A 61 5.25 7.90 1.28
C PHE A 61 6.53 7.09 1.50
N SER A 62 7.08 6.43 0.46
CA SER A 62 8.32 5.63 0.54
C SER A 62 9.49 6.38 1.17
N GLN A 63 9.51 7.72 1.07
CA GLN A 63 10.38 8.68 1.78
C GLN A 63 11.77 8.13 2.12
N THR A 64 12.46 7.61 1.10
CA THR A 64 13.68 6.79 1.23
C THR A 64 14.78 7.49 2.02
N GLN A 65 14.88 8.81 1.89
CA GLN A 65 15.81 9.68 2.62
C GLN A 65 15.64 9.68 4.15
N HIS A 66 14.53 9.15 4.67
CA HIS A 66 14.21 9.15 6.10
C HIS A 66 14.16 7.76 6.73
N LEU A 67 14.28 6.70 5.92
CA LEU A 67 14.16 5.32 6.40
C LEU A 67 15.26 4.98 7.42
N ASP A 68 16.51 5.32 7.12
CA ASP A 68 17.65 5.05 8.02
C ASP A 68 17.48 5.75 9.37
N ARG A 69 17.11 7.04 9.33
CA ARG A 69 16.82 7.82 10.54
C ARG A 69 15.68 7.21 11.36
N TRP A 70 14.61 6.73 10.73
CA TRP A 70 13.52 6.07 11.45
C TRP A 70 13.93 4.72 12.03
N ASN A 71 14.71 3.94 11.28
CA ASN A 71 15.23 2.68 11.75
C ASN A 71 16.15 2.87 12.98
N ASP A 72 17.04 3.86 12.95
CA ASP A 72 17.94 4.19 14.06
C ASP A 72 17.19 4.64 15.33
N ARG A 73 15.99 5.19 15.16
CA ARG A 73 15.07 5.55 16.25
C ARG A 73 14.25 4.36 16.77
N GLY A 74 14.42 3.15 16.22
CA GLY A 74 13.62 1.97 16.57
C GLY A 74 12.19 2.00 16.02
N VAL A 75 11.90 2.87 15.05
CA VAL A 75 10.59 2.92 14.39
C VAL A 75 10.55 1.84 13.31
N THR A 76 9.50 1.02 13.33
CA THR A 76 9.24 0.05 12.23
C THR A 76 8.40 0.72 11.16
N PHE A 77 8.61 0.38 9.89
CA PHE A 77 7.81 0.93 8.79
C PHE A 77 7.42 -0.10 7.75
N TYR A 78 6.24 0.10 7.16
CA TYR A 78 5.72 -0.64 6.01
C TYR A 78 5.20 0.35 4.98
N PHE A 79 6.03 0.69 4.00
CA PHE A 79 5.66 1.57 2.90
C PHE A 79 5.49 0.77 1.62
N GLY A 80 4.51 1.16 0.80
CA GLY A 80 4.54 0.79 -0.61
C GLY A 80 5.84 1.31 -1.24
N TYR A 81 6.36 0.63 -2.24
CA TYR A 81 7.57 1.06 -2.94
C TYR A 81 7.27 1.22 -4.43
N LYS A 82 7.84 2.24 -5.06
CA LYS A 82 7.60 2.49 -6.48
C LYS A 82 8.23 1.37 -7.29
N ALA A 83 7.45 0.79 -8.20
CA ALA A 83 7.95 -0.20 -9.15
C ALA A 83 8.89 0.50 -10.15
N MET A 84 10.17 0.54 -9.80
CA MET A 84 11.24 1.01 -10.66
C MET A 84 11.79 -0.17 -11.46
N ALA A 85 12.21 0.07 -12.70
CA ALA A 85 12.65 -0.99 -13.61
C ALA A 85 13.77 -1.88 -13.03
N ASN A 86 14.63 -1.35 -12.17
CA ASN A 86 15.64 -2.13 -11.45
C ASN A 86 15.02 -3.10 -10.42
N VAL A 87 14.05 -2.63 -9.64
CA VAL A 87 13.35 -3.45 -8.63
C VAL A 87 12.48 -4.51 -9.30
N GLU A 88 11.82 -4.16 -10.40
CA GLU A 88 11.05 -5.11 -11.21
C GLU A 88 11.95 -6.22 -11.76
N LYS A 89 13.09 -5.86 -12.37
CA LYS A 89 14.08 -6.85 -12.85
C LYS A 89 14.58 -7.76 -11.74
N LEU A 90 14.85 -7.22 -10.55
CA LEU A 90 15.25 -8.01 -9.39
C LEU A 90 14.14 -9.01 -9.00
N ALA A 91 12.89 -8.56 -8.96
CA ALA A 91 11.75 -9.42 -8.63
C ALA A 91 11.52 -10.50 -9.70
N GLU A 92 11.61 -10.17 -10.99
CA GLU A 92 11.49 -11.12 -12.11
C GLU A 92 12.62 -12.14 -12.13
N GLY A 93 13.83 -11.74 -11.74
CA GLY A 93 15.00 -12.61 -11.65
C GLY A 93 14.97 -13.59 -10.47
N LEU A 94 14.00 -13.49 -9.55
CA LEU A 94 13.89 -14.42 -8.42
C LEU A 94 13.54 -15.83 -8.89
N ALA A 95 14.28 -16.82 -8.37
CA ALA A 95 13.99 -18.23 -8.60
C ALA A 95 12.52 -18.56 -8.22
N LYS A 96 11.87 -19.41 -9.03
CA LYS A 96 10.48 -19.83 -8.82
C LYS A 96 10.23 -20.39 -7.40
N SER A 97 11.22 -21.02 -6.79
CA SER A 97 11.16 -21.56 -5.43
C SER A 97 11.04 -20.50 -4.33
N ARG A 98 11.42 -19.24 -4.60
CA ARG A 98 11.26 -18.13 -3.64
C ARG A 98 9.84 -17.58 -3.59
N TRP A 99 9.02 -17.88 -4.59
CA TRP A 99 7.63 -17.45 -4.64
C TRP A 99 6.75 -18.41 -3.85
N LYS A 100 6.02 -17.88 -2.87
CA LYS A 100 5.06 -18.62 -2.05
C LYS A 100 3.65 -18.13 -2.36
N LYS A 101 2.69 -19.03 -2.49
CA LYS A 101 1.29 -18.65 -2.72
C LYS A 101 0.78 -17.82 -1.53
N LEU A 102 0.34 -16.59 -1.78
CA LEU A 102 -0.25 -15.72 -0.78
C LEU A 102 -1.72 -16.12 -0.56
N ARG A 103 -2.01 -16.70 0.61
CA ARG A 103 -3.38 -17.00 1.02
C ARG A 103 -3.93 -15.81 1.79
N ARG A 104 -4.92 -15.10 1.22
CA ARG A 104 -5.70 -14.11 1.97
C ARG A 104 -6.72 -14.85 2.82
N CYS A 105 -6.62 -14.74 4.14
CA CYS A 105 -7.69 -15.18 5.02
C CYS A 105 -8.96 -14.38 4.68
N VAL A 106 -10.09 -15.08 4.60
CA VAL A 106 -11.40 -14.43 4.42
C VAL A 106 -11.60 -13.51 5.62
N ARG A 107 -11.77 -12.21 5.35
CA ARG A 107 -11.69 -11.16 6.38
C ARG A 107 -12.73 -11.36 7.48
N HIS A 108 -13.88 -11.95 7.16
CA HIS A 108 -14.90 -12.34 8.12
C HIS A 108 -15.61 -13.62 7.65
N GLU A 109 -15.77 -14.59 8.55
CA GLU A 109 -16.78 -15.64 8.40
C GLU A 109 -18.14 -14.99 8.66
N VAL A 110 -19.03 -14.99 7.67
CA VAL A 110 -20.37 -14.43 7.83
C VAL A 110 -21.12 -15.40 8.76
N LYS A 111 -21.28 -15.01 10.03
CA LYS A 111 -22.04 -15.80 11.04
C LYS A 111 -23.54 -15.85 10.76
N THR A 112 -24.01 -15.11 9.76
CA THR A 112 -25.41 -14.97 9.36
C THR A 112 -25.59 -15.37 7.90
N THR A 113 -26.84 -15.53 7.46
CA THR A 113 -27.14 -15.75 6.05
C THR A 113 -26.59 -14.59 5.23
N PRO A 114 -25.71 -14.84 4.23
CA PRO A 114 -25.18 -13.78 3.38
C PRO A 114 -26.34 -13.03 2.73
N ARG A 115 -26.33 -11.70 2.83
CA ARG A 115 -27.30 -10.86 2.12
C ARG A 115 -27.23 -11.24 0.63
N PRO A 116 -28.37 -11.49 -0.05
CA PRO A 116 -28.36 -11.71 -1.49
C PRO A 116 -27.63 -10.53 -2.15
N LYS A 117 -26.58 -10.82 -2.92
CA LYS A 117 -25.90 -9.79 -3.70
C LYS A 117 -26.96 -9.10 -4.56
N GLY A 118 -27.03 -7.78 -4.46
CA GLY A 118 -27.86 -6.99 -5.37
C GLY A 118 -27.45 -7.26 -6.82
N HIS A 119 -28.35 -6.93 -7.76
CA HIS A 119 -28.11 -7.12 -9.19
C HIS A 119 -26.70 -6.63 -9.58
N PRO A 120 -25.91 -7.40 -10.37
CA PRO A 120 -24.52 -7.09 -10.68
C PRO A 120 -24.40 -5.91 -11.68
N VAL A 121 -24.85 -4.72 -11.29
CA VAL A 121 -24.90 -3.52 -12.14
C VAL A 121 -23.52 -3.17 -12.71
N LYS A 122 -22.45 -3.34 -11.93
CA LYS A 122 -21.09 -3.05 -12.40
C LYS A 122 -20.58 -4.05 -13.44
N GLU A 123 -20.90 -5.33 -13.27
CA GLU A 123 -20.48 -6.40 -14.19
C GLU A 123 -21.21 -6.24 -15.53
N ASN A 124 -22.50 -5.92 -15.49
CA ASN A 124 -23.28 -5.60 -16.68
C ASN A 124 -22.74 -4.36 -17.40
N ILE A 125 -22.34 -3.30 -16.69
CA ILE A 125 -21.71 -2.11 -17.31
C ILE A 125 -20.35 -2.44 -17.95
N VAL A 126 -19.58 -3.38 -17.38
CA VAL A 126 -18.30 -3.82 -17.95
C VAL A 126 -18.52 -4.60 -19.25
N ILE A 127 -19.54 -5.47 -19.28
CA ILE A 127 -19.95 -6.24 -20.47
C ILE A 127 -20.53 -5.30 -21.54
N ASP A 128 -21.53 -4.48 -21.18
CA ASP A 128 -22.22 -3.55 -22.08
C ASP A 128 -21.28 -2.50 -22.71
N ARG A 129 -20.16 -2.19 -22.05
CA ARG A 129 -19.16 -1.21 -22.53
C ARG A 129 -17.87 -1.86 -23.04
N GLU A 130 -17.87 -3.19 -23.25
CA GLU A 130 -16.74 -3.97 -23.80
C GLU A 130 -15.42 -3.78 -23.03
N TYR A 131 -15.50 -3.49 -21.73
CA TYR A 131 -14.29 -3.34 -20.92
C TYR A 131 -13.69 -4.72 -20.63
N LYS A 132 -12.36 -4.80 -20.70
CA LYS A 132 -11.59 -5.98 -20.32
C LYS A 132 -11.93 -6.37 -18.88
N ASN A 133 -12.52 -7.55 -18.69
CA ASN A 133 -12.76 -8.06 -17.35
C ASN A 133 -11.47 -8.74 -16.84
N LEU A 134 -10.97 -8.24 -15.71
CA LEU A 134 -9.72 -8.69 -15.10
C LEU A 134 -10.04 -9.55 -13.87
N VAL A 135 -9.87 -10.86 -13.99
CA VAL A 135 -10.17 -11.82 -12.91
C VAL A 135 -8.87 -12.24 -12.22
N LEU A 136 -8.78 -12.01 -10.91
CA LEU A 136 -7.62 -12.42 -10.11
C LEU A 136 -7.63 -13.93 -9.85
N GLN A 137 -6.65 -14.65 -10.39
CA GLN A 137 -6.53 -16.11 -10.22
C GLN A 137 -5.76 -16.49 -8.96
N ARG A 138 -4.59 -15.86 -8.77
CA ARG A 138 -3.72 -16.12 -7.62
C ARG A 138 -2.83 -14.94 -7.34
N GLU A 139 -2.37 -14.91 -6.10
CA GLU A 139 -1.32 -14.01 -5.65
C GLU A 139 -0.17 -14.85 -5.10
N ASP A 140 1.04 -14.46 -5.45
CA ASP A 140 2.27 -15.02 -4.90
C ASP A 140 3.04 -13.91 -4.18
N VAL A 141 3.74 -14.27 -3.12
CA VAL A 141 4.62 -13.37 -2.38
C VAL A 141 6.05 -13.87 -2.43
N ALA A 142 6.99 -12.96 -2.60
CA ALA A 142 8.41 -13.18 -2.45
C ALA A 142 9.04 -12.02 -1.68
N GLU A 143 10.23 -12.26 -1.16
CA GLU A 143 11.00 -11.26 -0.44
C GLU A 143 12.48 -11.31 -0.83
N PHE A 144 13.14 -10.17 -0.77
CA PHE A 144 14.57 -10.02 -0.98
C PHE A 144 15.09 -8.76 -0.30
N ASP A 145 16.38 -8.71 -0.04
CA ASP A 145 17.05 -7.53 0.50
C ASP A 145 17.30 -6.51 -0.61
N TYR A 146 16.95 -5.26 -0.35
CA TYR A 146 17.09 -4.15 -1.29
C TYR A 146 17.56 -2.90 -0.56
N GLN A 147 18.60 -2.26 -1.09
CA GLN A 147 19.10 -0.98 -0.59
C GLN A 147 18.72 0.14 -1.56
N PRO A 148 17.79 1.03 -1.18
CA PRO A 148 17.55 2.27 -1.92
C PRO A 148 18.81 3.14 -1.95
N THR A 149 19.04 3.89 -3.03
CA THR A 149 20.23 4.76 -3.18
C THR A 149 20.38 5.79 -2.07
N ALA A 150 19.29 6.27 -1.50
CA ALA A 150 19.29 7.26 -0.41
C ALA A 150 19.49 6.65 0.98
N CYS A 151 19.71 5.34 1.06
CA CYS A 151 19.90 4.61 2.31
C CYS A 151 21.28 3.95 2.33
N ASP A 152 21.90 3.92 3.49
CA ASP A 152 23.17 3.25 3.78
C ASP A 152 22.96 1.79 4.22
N ARG A 153 21.70 1.33 4.23
CA ARG A 153 21.29 0.02 4.75
C ARG A 153 20.34 -0.69 3.80
N SER A 154 20.41 -2.02 3.82
CA SER A 154 19.46 -2.87 3.11
C SER A 154 18.17 -3.04 3.91
N TYR A 155 17.04 -2.98 3.20
CA TYR A 155 15.71 -3.22 3.73
C TYR A 155 15.06 -4.42 3.04
N ARG A 156 14.18 -5.11 3.76
CA ARG A 156 13.42 -6.23 3.20
C ARG A 156 12.33 -5.71 2.27
N MET A 157 12.48 -5.99 0.99
CA MET A 157 11.43 -5.78 0.00
C MET A 157 10.47 -6.98 0.02
N ILE A 158 9.17 -6.71 0.06
CA ILE A 158 8.12 -7.73 -0.06
C ILE A 158 7.36 -7.46 -1.35
N VAL A 159 7.40 -8.41 -2.27
CA VAL A 159 6.75 -8.29 -3.58
C VAL A 159 5.55 -9.21 -3.64
N VAL A 160 4.42 -8.64 -4.04
CA VAL A 160 3.19 -9.39 -4.33
C VAL A 160 3.00 -9.42 -5.84
N ARG A 161 3.12 -10.61 -6.44
CA ARG A 161 2.81 -10.86 -7.85
C ARG A 161 1.37 -11.35 -7.96
N LYS A 162 0.62 -10.77 -8.88
CA LYS A 162 -0.77 -11.18 -9.17
C LYS A 162 -0.82 -11.83 -10.54
N GLN A 163 -1.42 -13.01 -10.62
CA GLN A 163 -1.82 -13.59 -11.90
C GLN A 163 -3.28 -13.23 -12.13
N ILE A 164 -3.53 -12.55 -13.23
CA ILE A 164 -4.83 -12.03 -13.62
C ILE A 164 -5.14 -12.58 -15.00
N ASP A 165 -6.34 -13.10 -15.18
CA ASP A 165 -6.85 -13.49 -16.49
C ASP A 165 -7.62 -12.31 -17.08
N GLU A 166 -7.34 -12.02 -18.35
CA GLU A 166 -8.08 -11.03 -19.14
C GLU A 166 -9.13 -11.77 -19.96
N ILE A 167 -10.39 -11.65 -19.55
CA ILE A 167 -11.51 -12.15 -20.34
C ILE A 167 -11.94 -11.02 -21.26
N LYS A 168 -11.66 -11.15 -22.56
CA LYS A 168 -12.33 -10.39 -23.60
C LYS A 168 -13.57 -11.16 -23.98
N ASP A 169 -14.73 -10.59 -23.69
CA ASP A 169 -15.96 -11.12 -24.24
C ASP A 169 -15.89 -10.97 -25.77
N ARG A 170 -15.76 -12.09 -26.47
CA ARG A 170 -15.92 -12.16 -27.91
C ARG A 170 -17.23 -12.89 -28.15
N SER A 171 -18.33 -12.14 -28.19
CA SER A 171 -19.41 -12.39 -29.15
C SER A 171 -20.56 -11.42 -28.96
N CYS A 172 -20.83 -10.63 -30.00
CA CYS A 172 -22.17 -10.64 -30.57
C CYS A 172 -22.00 -10.90 -32.08
N CYS A 173 -22.24 -12.15 -32.50
CA CYS A 173 -22.68 -12.46 -33.86
C CYS A 173 -24.20 -12.42 -33.86
#